data_AF-F8NR99-F1
#
_entry.id   AF-F8NR99-F1
#
_cell.length_a   1.000
_cell.length_b   1.000
_cell.length_c   1.000
_cell.angle_alpha   90.00
_cell.angle_beta   90.00
_cell.angle_gamma   90.00
#
_symmetry.space_group_name_H-M   'P 1'
#
loop_
_entity.id
_entity.type
_entity.pdbx_description
1 polymer ?
#
loop_
_entity_poly.entity_id
_entity_poly.type
_entity_poly.pdbx_seq_one_letter_code
_entity_poly.pdbx_strand_id
1 'polypeptide(L)'
;MRKTYGSGLLIFHTFCNSQNIAEADWAPAHSDLVASFIAALAGQYSNKTIWNYIYGIRAWHILHGLEWRMNEPEILAPYIQDKPALHAAFIHFTSRKEAPAVFQPS
;
A
#
# COMPACT_ATOMS: atom_id res chain seq x y z
N MET A 1 -2.20 20.83 8.48
CA MET A 1 -2.36 19.72 7.50
C MET A 1 -2.38 18.40 8.27
N ARG A 2 -3.53 17.74 8.32
CA ARG A 2 -3.75 16.54 9.14
C ARG A 2 -3.37 15.32 8.30
N LYS A 3 -2.30 14.62 8.68
CA LYS A 3 -1.74 13.51 7.92
C LYS A 3 -2.79 12.39 7.78
N THR A 4 -3.42 12.27 6.62
CA THR A 4 -4.49 11.29 6.34
C THR A 4 -3.94 9.89 6.05
N TYR A 5 -3.10 9.36 6.94
CA TYR A 5 -2.82 7.92 7.05
C TYR A 5 -3.67 7.24 8.14
N GLY A 6 -4.35 8.04 8.98
CA GLY A 6 -5.07 7.54 10.16
C GLY A 6 -6.20 6.56 9.86
N SER A 7 -6.90 6.71 8.72
CA SER A 7 -7.98 5.79 8.36
C SER A 7 -7.47 4.40 8.00
N GLY A 8 -6.39 4.29 7.22
CA GLY A 8 -5.78 3.00 6.89
C GLY A 8 -5.23 2.28 8.12
N LEU A 9 -4.55 3.03 8.99
CA LEU A 9 -4.00 2.50 10.23
C LEU A 9 -5.09 2.04 11.21
N LEU A 10 -6.16 2.83 11.37
CA LEU A 10 -7.29 2.47 12.24
C LEU A 10 -7.99 1.20 11.77
N ILE A 11 -8.26 1.08 10.47
CA ILE A 11 -8.89 -0.11 9.89
C ILE A 11 -7.97 -1.33 10.05
N PHE A 12 -6.65 -1.16 9.88
CA PHE A 12 -5.67 -2.22 10.10
C PHE A 12 -5.62 -2.69 11.55
N HIS A 13 -5.56 -1.79 12.53
CA HIS A 13 -5.58 -2.17 13.96
C HIS A 13 -6.89 -2.84 14.35
N THR A 14 -8.03 -2.37 13.81
CA THR A 14 -9.34 -2.98 14.04
C THR A 14 -9.38 -4.40 13.48
N PHE A 15 -8.84 -4.60 12.27
CA PHE A 15 -8.66 -5.92 11.68
C PHE A 15 -7.79 -6.82 12.57
N CYS A 16 -6.59 -6.38 12.97
CA CYS A 16 -5.69 -7.18 13.80
C CYS A 16 -6.33 -7.57 15.15
N ASN A 17 -7.05 -6.63 15.79
CA ASN A 17 -7.82 -6.90 17.01
C ASN A 17 -8.89 -7.97 16.79
N SER A 18 -9.64 -7.90 15.68
CA SER A 18 -10.66 -8.91 15.35
C SER A 18 -10.09 -10.30 15.10
N GLN A 19 -8.83 -10.37 14.65
CA GLN A 19 -8.09 -11.61 14.43
C GLN A 19 -7.36 -12.10 15.70
N ASN A 20 -7.48 -11.39 16.83
CA ASN A 20 -6.78 -11.66 18.09
C ASN A 20 -5.24 -11.72 17.93
N ILE A 21 -4.69 -10.90 17.03
CA ILE A 21 -3.25 -10.80 16.84
C ILE A 21 -2.68 -9.89 17.93
N ALA A 22 -1.63 -10.33 18.62
CA ALA A 22 -1.00 -9.51 19.65
C ALA A 22 -0.38 -8.25 19.05
N GLU A 23 -0.40 -7.12 19.76
CA GLU A 23 0.12 -5.84 19.27
C GLU A 23 1.60 -5.91 18.88
N ALA A 24 2.37 -6.75 19.59
CA ALA A 24 3.77 -7.03 19.27
C ALA A 24 3.95 -7.70 17.89
N ASP A 25 2.92 -8.36 17.37
CA ASP A 25 2.92 -9.04 16.07
C ASP A 25 2.32 -8.17 14.95
N TRP A 26 1.87 -6.94 15.27
CA TRP A 26 1.40 -5.98 14.26
C TRP A 26 2.57 -5.37 13.48
N ALA A 27 3.77 -5.45 14.05
CA ALA A 27 5.03 -5.04 13.45
C ALA A 27 6.12 -6.09 13.75
N PRO A 28 6.78 -6.68 12.74
CA PRO A 28 6.74 -6.27 11.33
C PRO A 28 5.48 -6.75 10.59
N ALA A 29 4.93 -5.89 9.73
CA ALA A 29 3.85 -6.25 8.83
C ALA A 29 4.35 -7.26 7.77
N HIS A 30 4.26 -8.54 8.12
CA HIS A 30 4.57 -9.68 7.25
C HIS A 30 3.61 -9.77 6.07
N SER A 31 4.07 -10.33 4.95
CA SER A 31 3.26 -10.43 3.73
C SER A 31 1.92 -11.13 3.96
N ASP A 32 1.88 -12.18 4.78
CA ASP A 32 0.66 -12.94 5.08
C ASP A 32 -0.40 -12.10 5.83
N LEU A 33 0.05 -11.27 6.78
CA LEU A 33 -0.84 -10.38 7.53
C LEU A 33 -1.46 -9.34 6.60
N VAL A 34 -0.65 -8.75 5.72
CA VAL A 34 -1.14 -7.74 4.78
C VAL A 34 -2.01 -8.36 3.68
N ALA A 35 -1.70 -9.57 3.21
CA ALA A 35 -2.54 -10.31 2.27
C ALA A 35 -3.90 -10.66 2.87
N SER A 36 -3.92 -11.12 4.13
CA SER A 36 -5.16 -11.40 4.87
C SER A 36 -6.00 -10.13 5.07
N PHE A 37 -5.34 -9.00 5.37
CA PHE A 37 -5.99 -7.70 5.45
C PHE A 37 -6.61 -7.27 4.10
N ILE A 38 -5.88 -7.41 2.99
CA ILE A 38 -6.39 -7.09 1.64
C ILE A 38 -7.58 -7.98 1.29
N ALA A 39 -7.50 -9.28 1.57
CA ALA A 39 -8.58 -10.23 1.34
C ALA A 39 -9.85 -9.86 2.12
N ALA A 40 -9.71 -9.40 3.37
CA ALA A 40 -10.83 -8.94 4.18
C ALA A 40 -11.52 -7.68 3.63
N LEU A 41 -10.79 -6.84 2.88
CA LEU A 41 -11.34 -5.63 2.26
C LEU A 41 -11.84 -5.83 0.83
N ALA A 42 -11.43 -6.92 0.18
CA ALA A 42 -11.81 -7.24 -1.18
C ALA A 42 -13.33 -7.36 -1.31
N GLY A 43 -13.89 -6.80 -2.38
CA GLY A 43 -15.35 -6.77 -2.62
C GLY A 43 -16.13 -5.74 -1.79
N GLN A 44 -15.56 -5.21 -0.70
CA GLN A 44 -16.18 -4.17 0.13
C GLN A 44 -15.69 -2.77 -0.23
N TYR A 45 -14.42 -2.65 -0.62
CA TYR A 45 -13.78 -1.39 -0.95
C TYR A 45 -13.19 -1.41 -2.36
N SER A 46 -13.09 -0.24 -2.98
CA SER A 46 -12.39 -0.10 -4.26
C SER A 46 -10.90 -0.40 -4.09
N ASN A 47 -10.25 -0.93 -5.15
CA ASN A 47 -8.80 -1.16 -5.15
C ASN A 47 -8.02 0.11 -4.75
N LYS A 48 -8.44 1.28 -5.23
CA LYS A 48 -7.84 2.57 -4.86
C LYS A 48 -7.91 2.83 -3.36
N THR A 49 -9.05 2.53 -2.73
CA THR A 49 -9.23 2.70 -1.28
C THR A 49 -8.33 1.75 -0.50
N ILE A 50 -8.30 0.47 -0.89
CA ILE A 50 -7.45 -0.54 -0.27
C ILE A 50 -5.98 -0.10 -0.32
N TRP A 51 -5.52 0.38 -1.49
CA TRP A 51 -4.17 0.90 -1.65
C TRP A 51 -3.85 2.09 -0.77
N ASN A 52 -4.78 3.04 -0.64
CA ASN A 52 -4.61 4.17 0.27
C ASN A 52 -4.45 3.71 1.73
N TYR A 53 -5.12 2.63 2.14
CA TYR A 53 -4.92 2.05 3.46
C TYR A 53 -3.54 1.42 3.62
N ILE A 54 -3.09 0.62 2.65
CA ILE A 54 -1.75 0.03 2.64
C ILE A 54 -0.66 1.10 2.73
N TYR A 55 -0.77 2.17 1.94
CA TYR A 55 0.18 3.29 2.02
C TYR A 55 0.15 4.00 3.37
N GLY A 56 -1.02 4.09 4.01
CA GLY A 56 -1.14 4.61 5.38
C GLY A 56 -0.38 3.76 6.40
N ILE A 57 -0.53 2.43 6.32
CA ILE A 57 0.16 1.48 7.21
C ILE A 57 1.67 1.54 6.99
N ARG A 58 2.12 1.54 5.72
CA ARG A 58 3.55 1.65 5.37
C ARG A 58 4.15 2.97 5.85
N ALA A 59 3.44 4.10 5.68
CA ALA A 59 3.88 5.40 6.18
C ALA A 59 4.03 5.40 7.70
N TRP A 60 3.11 4.75 8.43
CA TRP A 60 3.22 4.62 9.88
C TRP A 60 4.45 3.80 10.30
N HIS A 61 4.73 2.68 9.64
CA HIS A 61 5.93 1.87 9.90
C HIS A 61 7.22 2.68 9.69
N ILE A 62 7.35 3.37 8.56
CA ILE A 62 8.51 4.23 8.25
C ILE A 62 8.68 5.33 9.30
N LEU A 63 7.60 5.99 9.71
CA LEU A 63 7.64 7.09 10.67
C LEU A 63 8.06 6.64 12.08
N HIS A 64 7.80 5.40 12.46
CA HIS A 64 8.11 4.86 13.79
C HIS A 64 9.35 3.97 13.80
N GLY A 65 10.07 3.84 12.68
CA GLY A 65 11.25 2.97 12.58
C GLY A 65 10.91 1.49 12.71
N LEU A 66 9.67 1.11 12.42
CA LEU A 66 9.21 -0.27 12.47
C LEU A 66 9.46 -0.95 11.13
N GLU A 67 9.86 -2.21 11.17
CA GLU A 67 10.24 -2.95 9.98
C GLU A 67 9.01 -3.26 9.11
N TRP A 68 9.11 -2.94 7.82
CA TRP A 68 8.10 -3.24 6.81
C TRP A 68 8.57 -4.41 5.94
N ARG A 69 7.99 -5.60 6.14
CA ARG A 69 8.41 -6.87 5.49
C ARG A 69 7.52 -7.31 4.33
N MET A 70 6.64 -6.44 3.85
CA MET A 70 5.73 -6.78 2.75
C MET A 70 6.47 -6.82 1.41
N ASN A 71 6.41 -7.97 0.73
CA ASN A 71 6.84 -8.12 -0.65
C ASN A 71 5.69 -7.74 -1.60
N GLU A 72 5.68 -6.49 -2.05
CA GLU A 72 4.61 -5.92 -2.88
C GLU A 72 4.32 -6.77 -4.13
N PRO A 73 5.29 -7.16 -4.99
CA PRO A 73 5.01 -8.02 -6.15
C PRO A 73 4.33 -9.36 -5.81
N GLU A 74 4.70 -9.99 -4.69
CA GLU A 74 4.21 -11.31 -4.28
C GLU A 74 2.74 -11.26 -3.85
N ILE A 75 2.37 -10.24 -3.08
CA ILE A 75 0.97 -10.03 -2.67
C ILE A 75 0.10 -9.60 -3.85
N LEU A 76 0.68 -8.89 -4.81
CA LEU A 76 -0.08 -8.32 -5.90
C LEU A 76 -0.26 -9.22 -7.10
N ALA A 77 0.62 -10.19 -7.36
CA ALA A 77 0.50 -11.08 -8.51
C ALA A 77 -0.89 -11.73 -8.63
N PRO A 78 -1.51 -12.25 -7.55
CA PRO A 78 -2.86 -12.83 -7.61
C PRO A 78 -3.98 -11.82 -7.92
N TYR A 79 -3.80 -10.55 -7.53
CA TYR A 79 -4.83 -9.50 -7.66
C TYR A 79 -4.63 -8.59 -8.89
N ILE A 80 -3.40 -8.48 -9.42
CA ILE A 80 -3.08 -7.77 -10.67
C ILE A 80 -3.61 -8.54 -11.89
N GLN A 81 -3.65 -9.88 -11.81
CA GLN A 81 -4.14 -10.75 -12.89
C GLN A 81 -5.61 -10.47 -13.27
N ASP A 82 -6.37 -9.79 -12.41
CA ASP A 82 -7.79 -9.49 -12.66
C ASP A 82 -8.01 -8.31 -13.64
N LYS A 83 -7.09 -7.30 -13.73
CA LYS A 83 -7.21 -6.17 -14.69
C LYS A 83 -5.87 -5.52 -15.12
N PRO A 84 -5.32 -5.85 -16.31
CA PRO A 84 -4.01 -5.35 -16.79
C PRO A 84 -3.96 -3.85 -17.16
N ALA A 85 -5.11 -3.20 -17.41
CA ALA A 85 -5.15 -1.79 -17.85
C ALA A 85 -4.71 -0.78 -16.76
N LEU A 86 -4.82 -1.14 -15.47
CA LEU A 86 -4.42 -0.27 -14.37
C LEU A 86 -2.90 -0.23 -14.17
N HIS A 87 -2.18 -1.25 -14.64
CA HIS A 87 -0.71 -1.30 -14.60
C HIS A 87 -0.09 -0.31 -15.61
N ALA A 88 -0.68 -0.22 -16.81
CA ALA A 88 -0.23 0.71 -17.86
C ALA A 88 -0.31 2.19 -17.42
N ALA A 89 -1.36 2.56 -16.66
CA ALA A 89 -1.52 3.93 -16.17
C ALA A 89 -0.51 4.31 -15.07
N PHE A 90 -0.03 3.34 -14.29
CA PHE A 90 0.92 3.58 -13.19
C PHE A 90 2.38 3.68 -13.67
N ILE A 91 2.80 2.83 -14.61
CA ILE A 91 4.12 2.92 -15.24
C ILE A 91 4.28 4.26 -15.99
N HIS A 92 3.21 4.74 -16.62
CA HIS A 92 3.21 6.04 -17.32
C HIS A 92 3.25 7.24 -16.37
N PHE A 93 2.84 7.09 -15.11
CA PHE A 93 2.89 8.12 -14.07
C PHE A 93 4.25 8.16 -13.37
N THR A 94 4.89 7.00 -13.14
CA THR A 94 6.21 6.91 -12.52
C THR A 94 7.37 7.18 -13.50
N SER A 95 7.16 7.01 -14.81
CA SER A 95 8.16 7.31 -15.84
C SER A 95 8.37 8.81 -16.10
N ARG A 96 7.55 9.72 -15.55
CA ARG A 96 7.77 11.18 -15.69
C ARG A 96 8.73 11.68 -14.60
N LYS A 97 9.96 11.17 -14.61
CA LYS A 97 11.14 11.81 -14.00
C LYS A 97 12.29 11.82 -15.01
N GLU A 98 12.18 12.66 -16.03
CA GLU A 98 13.36 13.19 -16.70
C GLU A 98 13.26 14.72 -16.70
N ALA A 99 14.29 15.34 -16.14
CA ALA A 99 14.53 16.78 -16.13
C ALA A 99 15.03 17.25 -17.53
N PRO A 100 15.03 18.56 -17.83
CA PRO A 100 14.89 19.05 -19.19
C PRO A 100 16.22 19.05 -19.97
N ALA A 101 16.18 18.60 -21.23
CA ALA A 101 17.23 18.94 -22.19
C ALA A 101 17.01 20.38 -22.67
N VAL A 102 17.94 21.22 -22.22
CA VAL A 102 18.36 22.56 -22.69
C VAL A 102 17.80 23.00 -24.05
N PHE A 103 17.17 24.19 -24.04
CA PHE A 103 16.86 24.99 -25.23
C PHE A 103 18.16 25.49 -25.89
N GLN A 104 18.35 25.21 -27.19
CA GLN A 104 19.36 25.88 -28.01
C GLN A 104 18.64 26.86 -28.96
N PRO A 105 18.99 28.17 -28.96
CA PRO A 105 18.44 29.11 -29.93
C PRO A 105 19.15 29.01 -31.29
N SER A 106 18.41 29.33 -32.35
CA SER A 106 18.95 29.61 -33.69
C SER A 106 19.48 31.04 -33.79
#